data_AF-M1N2L5-F1
#
_entry.id   AF-M1N2L5-F1
#
_cell.length_a   1.000
_cell.length_b   1.000
_cell.length_c   1.000
_cell.angle_alpha   90.00
_cell.angle_beta   90.00
_cell.angle_gamma   90.00
#
_symmetry.space_group_name_H-M   'P 1'
#
loop_
_entity.id
_entity.type
_entity.pdbx_description
1 polymer ?
#
loop_
_entity_poly.entity_id
_entity_poly.type
_entity_poly.pdbx_seq_one_letter_code
_entity_poly.pdbx_strand_id
1 'polypeptide(L)'
;MLNLRLLTPHGTYLLNCVSEELHVEHVLKINDIPYNSVSAYRISETGEAELISFIGKSVGDLIKEVEGADFIFRTDRNINYQALLTKDTNLYKPAGKIAAEYVFDTHGQGAKEHVLLTQEECRSFVTSEVRKAMEKFAPTYLSEKIVVGISGGGDSNTLLKSLLDIGVDSRALVPVMMMGIPDWDKGLPRAQEICAEAGLSLRVVSAQEVGLLLGRDNGNWAEDFETFYPSSDLEVIGTLAVRLALSSVAREIGTGLVITGINLEDILAESFYAVMRGENLSPFPRRPLDGVDFLYPLYRCPKRILDGCYPKFSLENYLDRYPSELYWRAMSYYLAQSISTTLAGAEFMLVDGFQNLSAKNPAVPEYYDILGFSAKPGLTAAEIQKWRAYLTGKAVGGKK
;
A
#
# COMPACT_ATOMS: atom_id res chain seq x y z
N MET A 1 -29.50 -1.48 30.86
CA MET A 1 -28.28 -1.17 30.09
C MET A 1 -27.10 -1.48 30.99
N LEU A 2 -26.19 -2.33 30.54
CA LEU A 2 -24.98 -2.65 31.28
C LEU A 2 -23.98 -1.52 31.10
N ASN A 3 -23.68 -0.80 32.19
CA ASN A 3 -22.81 0.36 32.15
C ASN A 3 -21.36 -0.08 32.41
N LEU A 4 -20.72 -0.68 31.40
CA LEU A 4 -19.27 -0.87 31.44
C LEU A 4 -18.59 0.50 31.36
N ARG A 5 -17.76 0.84 32.35
CA ARG A 5 -17.08 2.14 32.45
C ARG A 5 -15.61 2.01 32.09
N LEU A 6 -15.14 2.90 31.20
CA LEU A 6 -13.72 3.14 30.98
C LEU A 6 -13.29 4.42 31.69
N LEU A 7 -12.41 4.29 32.67
CA LEU A 7 -11.77 5.39 33.36
C LEU A 7 -10.49 5.81 32.64
N THR A 8 -10.40 7.09 32.33
CA THR A 8 -9.19 7.71 31.76
C THR A 8 -8.80 8.93 32.61
N PRO A 9 -7.59 9.47 32.46
CA PRO A 9 -7.23 10.76 33.06
C PRO A 9 -8.08 11.94 32.56
N HIS A 10 -8.78 11.78 31.44
CA HIS A 10 -9.62 12.82 30.82
C HIS A 10 -11.11 12.70 31.18
N GLY A 11 -11.49 11.70 31.98
CA GLY A 11 -12.88 11.47 32.39
C GLY A 11 -13.31 10.01 32.30
N THR A 12 -14.59 9.78 32.61
CA THR A 12 -15.24 8.47 32.54
C THR A 12 -16.04 8.34 31.25
N TYR A 13 -15.83 7.26 30.51
CA TYR A 13 -16.54 6.94 29.28
C TYR A 13 -17.45 5.74 29.54
N LEU A 14 -18.68 5.83 29.04
CA LEU A 14 -19.59 4.70 29.03
C LEU A 14 -19.37 3.93 27.74
N LEU A 15 -19.01 2.66 27.86
CA LEU A 15 -18.82 1.80 26.71
C LEU A 15 -20.19 1.33 26.20
N ASN A 16 -20.40 1.46 24.89
CA ASN A 16 -21.55 0.90 24.23
C ASN A 16 -21.48 -0.64 24.27
N CYS A 17 -22.39 -1.26 25.03
CA CYS A 17 -22.49 -2.70 25.21
C CYS A 17 -23.91 -3.15 24.87
N VAL A 18 -24.07 -3.85 23.74
CA VAL A 18 -25.39 -4.24 23.20
C VAL A 18 -25.87 -5.61 23.69
N SER A 19 -25.00 -6.44 24.30
CA SER A 19 -25.35 -7.76 24.83
C SER A 19 -24.33 -8.24 25.87
N GLU A 20 -24.78 -9.00 26.88
CA GLU A 20 -23.91 -9.68 27.86
C GLU A 20 -23.13 -10.85 27.23
N GLU A 21 -23.64 -11.42 26.14
CA GLU A 21 -22.99 -12.53 25.43
C GLU A 21 -21.79 -12.08 24.59
N LEU A 22 -21.60 -10.77 24.41
CA LEU A 22 -20.44 -10.26 23.69
C LEU A 22 -19.16 -10.48 24.50
N HIS A 23 -18.12 -10.95 23.81
CA HIS A 23 -16.78 -10.91 24.38
C HIS A 23 -16.36 -9.47 24.68
N VAL A 24 -15.70 -9.28 25.82
CA VAL A 24 -15.28 -7.95 26.30
C VAL A 24 -14.39 -7.23 25.29
N GLU A 25 -13.49 -7.96 24.62
CA GLU A 25 -12.65 -7.44 23.54
C GLU A 25 -13.45 -6.89 22.33
N HIS A 26 -14.62 -7.48 22.03
CA HIS A 26 -15.52 -6.95 21.01
C HIS A 26 -16.21 -5.68 21.47
N VAL A 27 -16.58 -5.58 22.75
CA VAL A 27 -17.12 -4.32 23.31
C VAL A 27 -16.10 -3.20 23.18
N LEU A 28 -14.85 -3.42 23.60
CA LEU A 28 -13.78 -2.42 23.47
C LEU A 28 -13.57 -2.04 21.99
N LYS A 29 -13.58 -3.02 21.08
CA LYS A 29 -13.47 -2.78 19.63
C LYS A 29 -14.62 -1.96 19.04
N ILE A 30 -15.87 -2.20 19.45
CA ILE A 30 -17.05 -1.42 19.01
C ILE A 30 -16.93 0.05 19.42
N ASN A 31 -16.21 0.32 20.49
CA ASN A 31 -15.94 1.66 21.00
C ASN A 31 -14.57 2.20 20.53
N ASP A 32 -13.96 1.57 19.51
CA ASP A 32 -12.66 1.93 18.93
C ASP A 32 -11.50 2.00 19.95
N ILE A 33 -11.58 1.21 21.02
CA ILE A 33 -10.55 1.12 22.06
C ILE A 33 -9.75 -0.17 21.87
N PRO A 34 -8.42 -0.10 21.64
CA PRO A 34 -7.58 -1.29 21.60
C PRO A 34 -7.61 -2.01 22.95
N TYR A 35 -7.95 -3.30 22.98
CA TYR A 35 -8.04 -4.03 24.26
C TYR A 35 -6.70 -4.06 25.02
N ASN A 36 -5.57 -4.04 24.31
CA ASN A 36 -4.22 -3.96 24.89
C ASN A 36 -3.86 -2.57 25.47
N SER A 37 -4.77 -1.60 25.40
CA SER A 37 -4.59 -0.27 26.00
C SER A 37 -5.33 -0.11 27.33
N VAL A 38 -5.95 -1.18 27.81
CA VAL A 38 -6.87 -1.17 28.94
C VAL A 38 -6.58 -2.35 29.86
N SER A 39 -6.50 -2.06 31.16
CA SER A 39 -6.54 -3.05 32.23
C SER A 39 -7.94 -3.10 32.86
N ALA A 40 -8.39 -4.29 33.26
CA ALA A 40 -9.61 -4.45 34.04
C ALA A 40 -9.27 -4.61 35.52
N TYR A 41 -10.00 -3.92 36.38
CA TYR A 41 -9.86 -4.01 37.82
C TYR A 41 -11.18 -4.37 38.48
N ARG A 42 -11.09 -5.26 39.48
CA ARG A 42 -12.10 -5.43 40.52
C ARG A 42 -11.74 -4.51 41.68
N ILE A 43 -12.72 -3.77 42.19
CA ILE A 43 -12.59 -2.87 43.34
C ILE A 43 -13.44 -3.45 44.48
N SER A 44 -12.80 -3.82 45.58
CA SER A 44 -13.48 -4.32 46.77
C SER A 44 -14.29 -3.22 47.47
N GLU A 45 -15.15 -3.59 48.41
CA GLU A 45 -15.86 -2.62 49.27
C GLU A 45 -14.90 -1.72 50.08
N THR A 46 -13.69 -2.20 50.37
CA THR A 46 -12.63 -1.44 51.07
C THR A 46 -11.84 -0.51 50.13
N GLY A 47 -12.13 -0.54 48.82
CA GLY A 47 -11.46 0.26 47.80
C GLY A 47 -10.14 -0.34 47.30
N GLU A 48 -9.81 -1.58 47.69
CA GLU A 48 -8.63 -2.28 47.18
C GLU A 48 -8.88 -2.71 45.74
N ALA A 49 -7.88 -2.47 44.87
CA ALA A 49 -7.95 -2.77 43.45
C ALA A 49 -7.16 -4.03 43.12
N GLU A 50 -7.79 -4.99 42.44
CA GLU A 50 -7.20 -6.22 41.95
C GLU A 50 -7.31 -6.29 40.43
N LEU A 51 -6.22 -6.63 39.74
CA LEU A 51 -6.23 -6.85 38.30
C LEU A 51 -6.94 -8.16 37.96
N ILE A 52 -7.85 -8.10 36.99
CA ILE A 52 -8.58 -9.27 36.51
C ILE A 52 -8.35 -9.47 35.01
N SER A 53 -8.32 -10.73 34.57
CA SER A 53 -8.27 -11.05 33.15
C SER A 53 -9.66 -10.89 32.51
N PHE A 54 -9.71 -10.43 31.27
CA PHE A 54 -10.99 -10.29 30.54
C PHE A 54 -10.93 -10.82 29.10
N ILE A 55 -9.74 -11.09 28.57
CA ILE A 55 -9.56 -11.64 27.21
C ILE A 55 -10.24 -13.01 27.13
N GLY A 56 -11.03 -13.23 26.09
CA GLY A 56 -11.80 -14.46 25.88
C GLY A 56 -13.04 -14.63 26.78
N LYS A 57 -13.34 -13.70 27.69
CA LYS A 57 -14.56 -13.74 28.52
C LYS A 57 -15.70 -12.96 27.87
N SER A 58 -16.94 -13.44 28.03
CA SER A 58 -18.12 -12.62 27.74
C SER A 58 -18.31 -11.55 28.81
N VAL A 59 -19.10 -10.52 28.51
CA VAL A 59 -19.49 -9.51 29.51
C VAL A 59 -20.25 -10.17 30.66
N GLY A 60 -21.13 -11.14 30.37
CA GLY A 60 -21.87 -11.89 31.39
C GLY A 60 -20.96 -12.72 32.29
N ASP A 61 -19.93 -13.38 31.73
CA ASP A 61 -18.94 -14.13 32.53
C ASP A 61 -18.16 -13.19 33.45
N LEU A 62 -17.74 -12.04 32.92
CA LEU A 62 -17.01 -11.04 33.69
C LEU A 62 -17.85 -10.52 34.86
N ILE A 63 -19.14 -10.24 34.62
CA ILE A 63 -20.06 -9.75 35.66
C ILE A 63 -20.29 -10.77 36.76
N LYS A 64 -20.48 -12.05 36.39
CA LYS A 64 -20.60 -13.14 37.36
C LYS A 64 -19.34 -13.28 38.20
N GLU A 65 -18.16 -13.12 37.60
CA GLU A 65 -16.88 -13.21 38.30
C GLU A 65 -16.66 -12.06 39.29
N VAL A 66 -17.12 -10.85 38.96
CA VAL A 66 -17.00 -9.67 39.83
C VAL A 66 -18.20 -9.46 40.75
N GLU A 67 -19.13 -10.42 40.84
CA GLU A 67 -20.39 -10.27 41.58
C GLU A 67 -20.14 -9.72 43.00
N GLY A 68 -20.88 -8.66 43.36
CA GLY A 68 -20.75 -7.97 44.64
C GLY A 68 -19.56 -7.00 44.77
N ALA A 69 -18.80 -6.75 43.70
CA ALA A 69 -17.72 -5.76 43.67
C ALA A 69 -17.92 -4.75 42.54
N ASP A 70 -17.36 -3.54 42.70
CA ASP A 70 -17.26 -2.59 41.61
C ASP A 70 -16.23 -3.09 40.60
N PHE A 71 -16.51 -2.99 39.30
CA PHE A 71 -15.53 -3.26 38.26
C PHE A 71 -15.35 -2.04 37.37
N ILE A 72 -14.11 -1.84 36.90
CA ILE A 72 -13.74 -0.74 36.01
C ILE A 72 -12.75 -1.21 34.96
N PHE A 73 -12.87 -0.65 33.75
CA PHE A 73 -11.78 -0.63 32.80
C PHE A 73 -10.98 0.64 33.02
N ARG A 74 -9.65 0.57 33.00
CA ARG A 74 -8.77 1.74 33.10
C ARG A 74 -7.74 1.72 31.98
N THR A 75 -7.54 2.86 31.35
CA THR A 75 -6.50 3.00 30.32
C THR A 75 -5.11 2.94 30.95
N ASP A 76 -4.20 2.19 30.34
CA ASP A 76 -2.85 2.00 30.86
C ASP A 76 -1.93 3.21 30.59
N ARG A 77 -2.39 4.15 29.77
CA ARG A 77 -1.67 5.35 29.35
C ARG A 77 -2.58 6.58 29.39
N ASN A 78 -1.96 7.76 29.41
CA ASN A 78 -2.65 9.04 29.36
C ASN A 78 -3.06 9.39 27.91
N ILE A 79 -4.08 8.71 27.41
CA ILE A 79 -4.59 8.88 26.04
C ILE A 79 -5.94 9.61 26.11
N ASN A 80 -6.07 10.70 25.36
CA ASN A 80 -7.33 11.40 25.18
C ASN A 80 -8.16 10.75 24.06
N TYR A 81 -8.84 9.66 24.40
CA TYR A 81 -9.71 8.94 23.45
C TYR A 81 -10.82 9.83 22.90
N GLN A 82 -11.37 10.79 23.67
CA GLN A 82 -12.35 11.73 23.16
C GLN A 82 -11.80 12.55 21.99
N ALA A 83 -10.59 13.11 22.12
CA ALA A 83 -9.98 13.91 21.06
C ALA A 83 -9.66 13.11 19.78
N LEU A 84 -9.50 11.78 19.89
CA LEU A 84 -9.19 10.90 18.76
C LEU A 84 -10.45 10.30 18.12
N LEU A 85 -11.38 9.83 18.95
CA LEU A 85 -12.52 9.01 18.53
C LEU A 85 -13.79 9.83 18.31
N THR A 86 -14.02 10.88 19.12
CA THR A 86 -15.30 11.61 19.13
C THR A 86 -15.29 12.91 18.32
N LYS A 87 -14.36 13.05 17.37
CA LYS A 87 -14.44 14.18 16.42
C LYS A 87 -15.73 14.08 15.64
N ASP A 88 -16.48 15.18 15.56
CA ASP A 88 -17.63 15.29 14.68
C ASP A 88 -17.22 14.90 13.26
N THR A 89 -18.13 14.26 12.53
CA THR A 89 -17.89 13.87 11.15
C THR A 89 -18.85 14.62 10.25
N ASN A 90 -18.30 15.52 9.44
CA ASN A 90 -19.02 16.18 8.37
C ASN A 90 -19.15 15.21 7.19
N LEU A 91 -20.35 15.08 6.66
CA LEU A 91 -20.63 14.19 5.55
C LEU A 91 -20.86 15.01 4.28
N TYR A 92 -19.92 14.93 3.35
CA TYR A 92 -20.08 15.46 2.00
C TYR A 92 -20.72 14.41 1.10
N LYS A 93 -21.84 14.77 0.47
CA LYS A 93 -22.52 13.94 -0.54
C LYS A 93 -22.59 14.70 -1.86
N PRO A 94 -22.00 14.18 -2.94
CA PRO A 94 -22.03 14.84 -4.23
C PRO A 94 -23.38 14.59 -4.92
N ALA A 95 -23.71 15.47 -5.86
CA ALA A 95 -24.82 15.25 -6.77
C ALA A 95 -24.37 14.28 -7.88
N GLY A 96 -24.61 12.98 -7.71
CA GLY A 96 -24.29 11.99 -8.74
C GLY A 96 -24.20 10.55 -8.25
N LYS A 97 -23.82 9.65 -9.15
CA LYS A 97 -23.56 8.25 -8.82
C LYS A 97 -22.23 8.16 -8.06
N ILE A 98 -22.30 7.70 -6.82
CA ILE A 98 -21.14 7.47 -5.97
C ILE A 98 -20.28 6.35 -6.57
N ALA A 99 -18.98 6.60 -6.65
CA ALA A 99 -17.95 5.67 -7.13
C ALA A 99 -16.98 5.26 -6.03
N ALA A 100 -16.69 6.16 -5.08
CA ALA A 100 -15.84 5.88 -3.93
C ALA A 100 -16.31 6.63 -2.68
N GLU A 101 -15.79 6.22 -1.53
CA GLU A 101 -15.91 6.97 -0.28
C GLU A 101 -14.56 6.98 0.43
N TYR A 102 -14.28 8.06 1.16
CA TYR A 102 -13.05 8.20 1.93
C TYR A 102 -13.28 9.15 3.12
N VAL A 103 -12.49 9.01 4.18
CA VAL A 103 -12.52 9.92 5.33
C VAL A 103 -11.21 10.67 5.39
N PHE A 104 -11.27 12.00 5.35
CA PHE A 104 -10.12 12.87 5.52
C PHE A 104 -10.13 13.49 6.91
N ASP A 105 -8.95 13.58 7.54
CA ASP A 105 -8.75 14.33 8.77
C ASP A 105 -7.41 15.07 8.64
N THR A 106 -7.41 16.36 8.95
CA THR A 106 -6.20 17.19 8.88
C THR A 106 -5.46 17.24 10.22
N HIS A 107 -5.97 16.54 11.24
CA HIS A 107 -5.44 16.50 12.61
C HIS A 107 -5.36 17.87 13.30
N GLY A 108 -6.03 18.89 12.74
CA GLY A 108 -6.28 20.18 13.38
C GLY A 108 -7.51 20.15 14.29
N GLN A 109 -7.75 21.25 15.04
CA GLN A 109 -9.03 21.44 15.74
C GLN A 109 -10.14 21.55 14.67
N GLY A 110 -10.91 20.48 14.47
CA GLY A 110 -11.94 20.38 13.44
C GLY A 110 -12.58 19.00 13.37
N ALA A 111 -13.63 18.90 12.55
CA ALA A 111 -14.33 17.66 12.24
C ALA A 111 -13.57 16.80 11.22
N LYS A 112 -13.83 15.49 11.24
CA LYS A 112 -13.46 14.57 10.14
C LYS A 112 -14.37 14.86 8.95
N GLU A 113 -13.86 14.75 7.74
CA GLU A 113 -14.64 14.91 6.50
C GLU A 113 -14.84 13.53 5.88
N HIS A 114 -16.02 12.94 6.04
CA HIS A 114 -16.44 11.76 5.29
C HIS A 114 -16.96 12.22 3.94
N VAL A 115 -16.21 11.92 2.88
CA VAL A 115 -16.57 12.30 1.52
C VAL A 115 -17.06 11.09 0.74
N LEU A 116 -18.18 11.27 0.06
CA LEU A 116 -18.59 10.41 -1.04
C LEU A 116 -18.13 11.09 -2.33
N LEU A 117 -17.62 10.32 -3.29
CA LEU A 117 -17.04 10.86 -4.52
C LEU A 117 -17.69 10.20 -5.72
N THR A 118 -18.06 11.01 -6.71
CA THR A 118 -18.36 10.57 -8.07
C THR A 118 -17.07 10.14 -8.78
N GLN A 119 -17.21 9.46 -9.93
CA GLN A 119 -16.05 9.08 -10.75
C GLN A 119 -15.26 10.31 -11.24
N GLU A 120 -15.93 11.41 -11.53
CA GLU A 120 -15.30 12.67 -11.95
C GLU A 120 -14.51 13.32 -10.80
N GLU A 121 -15.08 13.36 -9.60
CA GLU A 121 -14.38 13.87 -8.41
C GLU A 121 -13.16 13.00 -8.04
N CYS A 122 -13.27 11.67 -8.18
CA CYS A 122 -12.12 10.77 -8.00
C CYS A 122 -10.99 11.12 -8.99
N ARG A 123 -11.32 11.30 -10.28
CA ARG A 123 -10.35 11.69 -11.31
C ARG A 123 -9.74 13.05 -11.00
N SER A 124 -10.56 14.05 -10.64
CA SER A 124 -10.11 15.38 -10.29
C SER A 124 -9.12 15.37 -9.11
N PHE A 125 -9.42 14.60 -8.06
CA PHE A 125 -8.51 14.40 -6.93
C PHE A 125 -7.17 13.83 -7.39
N VAL A 126 -7.19 12.73 -8.14
CA VAL A 126 -5.95 12.06 -8.59
C VAL A 126 -5.16 12.95 -9.53
N THR A 127 -5.79 13.62 -10.48
CA THR A 127 -5.13 14.57 -11.39
C THR A 127 -4.47 15.72 -10.63
N SER A 128 -5.10 16.22 -9.55
CA SER A 128 -4.52 17.24 -8.68
C SER A 128 -3.26 16.74 -7.96
N GLU A 129 -3.28 15.54 -7.40
CA GLU A 129 -2.10 14.96 -6.74
C GLU A 129 -0.98 14.63 -7.74
N VAL A 130 -1.33 14.10 -8.92
CA VAL A 130 -0.37 13.87 -10.01
C VAL A 130 0.27 15.19 -10.43
N ARG A 131 -0.50 16.27 -10.64
CA ARG A 131 0.03 17.61 -10.95
C ARG A 131 1.06 18.05 -9.92
N LYS A 132 0.70 18.03 -8.63
CA LYS A 132 1.59 18.43 -7.53
C LYS A 132 2.89 17.61 -7.51
N ALA A 133 2.79 16.30 -7.73
CA ALA A 133 3.96 15.42 -7.77
C ALA A 133 4.87 15.72 -8.97
N MET A 134 4.29 15.90 -10.15
CA MET A 134 5.03 16.20 -11.38
C MET A 134 5.74 17.56 -11.30
N GLU A 135 5.03 18.61 -10.87
CA GLU A 135 5.59 19.96 -10.70
C GLU A 135 6.74 19.99 -9.68
N LYS A 136 6.63 19.22 -8.59
CA LYS A 136 7.64 19.20 -7.52
C LYS A 136 8.87 18.34 -7.86
N PHE A 137 8.68 17.17 -8.48
CA PHE A 137 9.74 16.15 -8.56
C PHE A 137 10.28 15.89 -9.98
N ALA A 138 9.59 16.38 -11.01
CA ALA A 138 10.01 16.27 -12.39
C ALA A 138 9.71 17.58 -13.15
N PRO A 139 10.23 18.75 -12.76
CA PRO A 139 9.81 20.05 -13.32
C PRO A 139 10.00 20.20 -14.83
N THR A 140 10.81 19.35 -15.46
CA THR A 140 11.07 19.30 -16.91
C THR A 140 10.16 18.32 -17.67
N TYR A 141 9.18 17.69 -16.99
CA TYR A 141 8.34 16.62 -17.54
C TYR A 141 7.58 16.98 -18.82
N LEU A 142 7.28 18.27 -19.03
CA LEU A 142 6.58 18.75 -20.23
C LEU A 142 7.46 18.68 -21.50
N SER A 143 8.78 18.57 -21.36
CA SER A 143 9.74 18.61 -22.46
C SER A 143 10.51 17.30 -22.68
N GLU A 144 10.30 16.30 -21.82
CA GLU A 144 11.03 15.04 -21.82
C GLU A 144 10.13 13.90 -22.32
N LYS A 145 10.71 12.91 -23.00
CA LYS A 145 10.01 11.64 -23.23
C LYS A 145 9.84 10.92 -21.90
N ILE A 146 8.72 10.24 -21.72
CA ILE A 146 8.38 9.56 -20.47
C ILE A 146 7.93 8.15 -20.77
N VAL A 147 8.57 7.17 -20.13
CA VAL A 147 8.05 5.80 -20.11
C VAL A 147 6.99 5.70 -19.01
N VAL A 148 5.80 5.19 -19.33
CA VAL A 148 4.72 5.00 -18.36
C VAL A 148 4.39 3.51 -18.26
N GLY A 149 4.55 2.91 -17.08
CA GLY A 149 4.20 1.51 -16.86
C GLY A 149 2.68 1.30 -16.81
N ILE A 150 2.15 0.47 -17.71
CA ILE A 150 0.73 0.14 -17.85
C ILE A 150 0.52 -1.37 -17.62
N SER A 151 -0.43 -1.73 -16.77
CA SER A 151 -0.84 -3.13 -16.53
C SER A 151 -2.25 -3.44 -17.03
N GLY A 152 -2.99 -2.43 -17.49
CA GLY A 152 -4.42 -2.54 -17.78
C GLY A 152 -5.32 -2.49 -16.53
N GLY A 153 -4.76 -2.34 -15.33
CA GLY A 153 -5.50 -2.12 -14.08
C GLY A 153 -5.82 -0.63 -13.81
N GLY A 154 -6.72 -0.37 -12.86
CA GLY A 154 -7.24 0.97 -12.56
C GLY A 154 -6.18 2.05 -12.30
N ASP A 155 -5.09 1.71 -11.59
CA ASP A 155 -4.09 2.69 -11.15
C ASP A 155 -3.28 3.25 -12.31
N SER A 156 -2.67 2.38 -13.13
CA SER A 156 -1.86 2.81 -14.27
C SER A 156 -2.70 3.54 -15.33
N ASN A 157 -3.97 3.17 -15.45
CA ASN A 157 -4.91 3.81 -16.36
C ASN A 157 -5.26 5.23 -15.89
N THR A 158 -5.52 5.39 -14.59
CA THR A 158 -5.76 6.69 -13.96
C THR A 158 -4.55 7.60 -14.05
N LEU A 159 -3.36 7.05 -13.84
CA LEU A 159 -2.09 7.78 -14.01
C LEU A 159 -1.94 8.28 -15.44
N LEU A 160 -2.10 7.42 -16.45
CA LEU A 160 -1.91 7.80 -17.85
C LEU A 160 -2.86 8.93 -18.27
N LYS A 161 -4.14 8.83 -17.91
CA LYS A 161 -5.12 9.89 -18.21
C LYS A 161 -4.83 11.17 -17.42
N SER A 162 -4.44 11.06 -16.14
CA SER A 162 -4.05 12.23 -15.36
C SER A 162 -2.83 12.96 -15.95
N LEU A 163 -1.84 12.25 -16.49
CA LEU A 163 -0.70 12.86 -17.17
C LEU A 163 -1.14 13.67 -18.40
N LEU A 164 -2.05 13.12 -19.20
CA LEU A 164 -2.63 13.85 -20.34
C LEU A 164 -3.42 15.08 -19.87
N ASP A 165 -4.25 14.94 -18.83
CA ASP A 165 -5.10 16.02 -18.30
C ASP A 165 -4.30 17.18 -17.68
N ILE A 166 -3.09 16.92 -17.16
CA ILE A 166 -2.18 17.99 -16.69
C ILE A 166 -1.35 18.62 -17.81
N GLY A 167 -1.53 18.17 -19.06
CA GLY A 167 -0.92 18.78 -20.24
C GLY A 167 0.37 18.12 -20.73
N VAL A 168 0.68 16.88 -20.34
CA VAL A 168 1.80 16.14 -20.95
C VAL A 168 1.47 15.87 -22.42
N ASP A 169 2.40 16.20 -23.31
CA ASP A 169 2.25 15.92 -24.75
C ASP A 169 2.14 14.40 -24.96
N SER A 170 1.07 13.95 -25.62
CA SER A 170 0.86 12.53 -25.92
C SER A 170 2.01 11.91 -26.72
N ARG A 171 2.72 12.71 -27.54
CA ARG A 171 3.90 12.27 -28.30
C ARG A 171 5.12 12.01 -27.42
N ALA A 172 5.14 12.58 -26.22
CA ALA A 172 6.18 12.37 -25.24
C ALA A 172 5.92 11.12 -24.37
N LEU A 173 4.68 10.64 -24.30
CA LEU A 173 4.30 9.48 -23.49
C LEU A 173 4.51 8.17 -24.26
N VAL A 174 5.30 7.26 -23.68
CA VAL A 174 5.49 5.90 -24.18
C VAL A 174 4.90 4.94 -23.14
N PRO A 175 3.62 4.55 -23.27
CA PRO A 175 3.03 3.54 -22.40
C PRO A 175 3.67 2.17 -22.70
N VAL A 176 4.08 1.47 -21.64
CA VAL A 176 4.77 0.19 -21.73
C VAL A 176 4.08 -0.85 -20.85
N MET A 177 3.79 -2.01 -21.43
CA MET A 177 3.31 -3.19 -20.69
C MET A 177 4.31 -4.34 -20.86
N MET A 178 4.57 -5.04 -19.77
CA MET A 178 5.38 -6.24 -19.75
C MET A 178 4.48 -7.49 -19.84
N MET A 179 4.92 -8.50 -20.57
CA MET A 179 4.27 -9.82 -20.64
C MET A 179 5.11 -10.91 -19.95
N GLY A 180 4.49 -12.04 -19.63
CA GLY A 180 5.15 -13.25 -19.15
C GLY A 180 4.65 -13.75 -17.79
N ILE A 181 3.68 -13.08 -17.18
CA ILE A 181 2.99 -13.58 -15.99
C ILE A 181 1.51 -13.80 -16.39
N PRO A 182 0.99 -15.04 -16.33
CA PRO A 182 -0.29 -15.38 -16.95
C PRO A 182 -1.50 -14.55 -16.52
N ASP A 183 -1.60 -14.13 -15.26
CA ASP A 183 -2.69 -13.27 -14.79
C ASP A 183 -2.50 -11.80 -15.18
N TRP A 184 -1.26 -11.31 -15.23
CA TRP A 184 -0.96 -9.94 -15.65
C TRP A 184 -1.17 -9.76 -17.15
N ASP A 185 -0.86 -10.79 -17.94
CA ASP A 185 -1.02 -10.83 -19.39
C ASP A 185 -2.49 -10.61 -19.81
N LYS A 186 -3.46 -11.01 -18.97
CA LYS A 186 -4.89 -10.75 -19.17
C LYS A 186 -5.25 -9.26 -19.20
N GLY A 187 -4.38 -8.40 -18.68
CA GLY A 187 -4.55 -6.95 -18.73
C GLY A 187 -4.31 -6.34 -20.12
N LEU A 188 -3.71 -7.06 -21.07
CA LEU A 188 -3.29 -6.52 -22.36
C LEU A 188 -4.44 -5.88 -23.17
N PRO A 189 -5.62 -6.53 -23.33
CA PRO A 189 -6.74 -5.92 -24.06
C PRO A 189 -7.19 -4.59 -23.43
N ARG A 190 -7.24 -4.51 -22.09
CA ARG A 190 -7.61 -3.29 -21.36
C ARG A 190 -6.57 -2.18 -21.55
N ALA A 191 -5.28 -2.53 -21.49
CA ALA A 191 -4.20 -1.59 -21.73
C ALA A 191 -4.23 -1.04 -23.17
N GLN A 192 -4.49 -1.90 -24.16
CA GLN A 192 -4.62 -1.52 -25.56
C GLN A 192 -5.82 -0.59 -25.79
N GLU A 193 -6.99 -0.92 -25.23
CA GLU A 193 -8.20 -0.10 -25.31
C GLU A 193 -7.93 1.33 -24.82
N ILE A 194 -7.31 1.47 -23.65
CA ILE A 194 -7.09 2.77 -23.01
C ILE A 194 -6.01 3.58 -23.73
N CYS A 195 -4.96 2.93 -24.21
CA CYS A 195 -3.96 3.59 -25.04
C CYS A 195 -4.59 4.07 -26.35
N ALA A 196 -5.41 3.25 -27.00
CA ALA A 196 -6.11 3.62 -28.23
C ALA A 196 -7.08 4.79 -28.02
N GLU A 197 -7.86 4.80 -26.93
CA GLU A 197 -8.72 5.93 -26.54
C GLU A 197 -7.93 7.22 -26.28
N ALA A 198 -6.67 7.10 -25.87
CA ALA A 198 -5.77 8.24 -25.66
C ALA A 198 -4.98 8.63 -26.92
N GLY A 199 -5.15 7.91 -28.05
CA GLY A 199 -4.34 8.11 -29.25
C GLY A 199 -2.87 7.73 -29.08
N LEU A 200 -2.57 6.83 -28.16
CA LEU A 200 -1.21 6.36 -27.84
C LEU A 200 -0.99 4.94 -28.36
N SER A 201 0.25 4.65 -28.77
CA SER A 201 0.67 3.28 -29.10
C SER A 201 1.27 2.60 -27.87
N LEU A 202 0.70 1.47 -27.47
CA LEU A 202 1.23 0.64 -26.38
C LEU A 202 2.48 -0.12 -26.86
N ARG A 203 3.61 0.08 -26.18
CA ARG A 203 4.80 -0.76 -26.32
C ARG A 203 4.65 -2.00 -25.43
N VAL A 204 4.48 -3.15 -26.05
CA VAL A 204 4.43 -4.44 -25.35
C VAL A 204 5.82 -5.06 -25.35
N VAL A 205 6.40 -5.29 -24.18
CA VAL A 205 7.66 -6.06 -24.02
C VAL A 205 7.27 -7.52 -23.82
N SER A 206 7.59 -8.35 -24.81
CA SER A 206 7.21 -9.76 -24.82
C SER A 206 7.87 -10.55 -23.68
N ALA A 207 7.28 -11.68 -23.30
CA ALA A 207 7.85 -12.56 -22.29
C ALA A 207 9.28 -13.00 -22.61
N GLN A 208 9.60 -13.17 -23.91
CA GLN A 208 10.94 -13.50 -24.37
C GLN A 208 11.91 -12.34 -24.15
N GLU A 209 11.53 -11.10 -24.51
CA GLU A 209 12.36 -9.91 -24.26
C GLU A 209 12.64 -9.74 -22.76
N VAL A 210 11.63 -9.97 -21.90
CA VAL A 210 11.79 -9.94 -20.44
C VAL A 210 12.75 -11.03 -19.96
N GLY A 211 12.62 -12.24 -20.50
CA GLY A 211 13.56 -13.34 -20.25
C GLY A 211 14.99 -12.92 -20.53
N LEU A 212 15.26 -12.35 -21.70
CA LEU A 212 16.58 -11.85 -22.08
C LEU A 212 17.11 -10.78 -21.12
N LEU A 213 16.24 -9.85 -20.67
CA LEU A 213 16.60 -8.83 -19.68
C LEU A 213 16.94 -9.43 -18.30
N LEU A 214 16.33 -10.56 -17.95
CA LEU A 214 16.67 -11.34 -16.76
C LEU A 214 17.90 -12.26 -16.98
N GLY A 215 18.52 -12.26 -18.16
CA GLY A 215 19.62 -13.17 -18.51
C GLY A 215 19.16 -14.61 -18.78
N ARG A 216 17.88 -14.81 -19.11
CA ARG A 216 17.26 -16.09 -19.48
C ARG A 216 16.92 -16.12 -20.97
N ASP A 217 17.75 -16.82 -21.74
CA ASP A 217 17.57 -16.92 -23.19
C ASP A 217 16.50 -17.94 -23.61
N ASN A 218 16.11 -18.85 -22.72
CA ASN A 218 15.14 -19.92 -22.97
C ASN A 218 14.27 -20.20 -21.72
N GLY A 219 13.06 -20.73 -21.94
CA GLY A 219 12.14 -21.15 -20.87
C GLY A 219 11.10 -20.09 -20.48
N ASN A 220 10.23 -20.44 -19.54
CA ASN A 220 9.26 -19.52 -18.95
C ASN A 220 9.83 -18.97 -17.64
N TRP A 221 10.35 -17.73 -17.68
CA TRP A 221 11.04 -17.12 -16.54
C TRP A 221 10.19 -17.06 -15.27
N ALA A 222 8.86 -16.97 -15.39
CA ALA A 222 7.93 -16.94 -14.27
C ALA A 222 7.78 -18.35 -13.65
N GLU A 223 7.42 -19.36 -14.43
CA GLU A 223 7.30 -20.76 -13.95
C GLU A 223 8.64 -21.29 -13.39
N ASP A 224 9.74 -20.92 -14.03
CA ASP A 224 11.09 -21.26 -13.58
C ASP A 224 11.37 -20.61 -12.21
N PHE A 225 10.87 -19.40 -11.96
CA PHE A 225 11.05 -18.73 -10.67
C PHE A 225 10.31 -19.46 -9.56
N GLU A 226 9.05 -19.85 -9.78
CA GLU A 226 8.27 -20.63 -8.80
C GLU A 226 8.96 -21.97 -8.48
N THR A 227 9.59 -22.58 -9.48
CA THR A 227 10.35 -23.84 -9.29
C THR A 227 11.61 -23.62 -8.44
N PHE A 228 12.36 -22.53 -8.67
CA PHE A 228 13.58 -22.21 -7.91
C PHE A 228 13.30 -21.59 -6.53
N TYR A 229 12.16 -20.93 -6.37
CA TYR A 229 11.73 -20.22 -5.16
C TYR A 229 10.28 -20.61 -4.80
N PRO A 230 10.02 -21.87 -4.42
CA PRO A 230 8.66 -22.37 -4.16
C PRO A 230 7.97 -21.73 -2.95
N SER A 231 8.71 -20.99 -2.13
CA SER A 231 8.20 -20.22 -0.99
C SER A 231 8.08 -18.72 -1.31
N SER A 232 8.05 -18.35 -2.59
CA SER A 232 7.96 -16.97 -3.04
C SER A 232 6.91 -16.84 -4.12
N ASP A 233 6.23 -15.69 -4.15
CA ASP A 233 5.21 -15.41 -5.15
C ASP A 233 5.83 -14.77 -6.40
N LEU A 234 5.15 -14.95 -7.54
CA LEU A 234 5.52 -14.33 -8.82
C LEU A 234 5.63 -12.81 -8.75
N GLU A 235 4.93 -12.17 -7.81
CA GLU A 235 5.04 -10.72 -7.55
C GLU A 235 6.50 -10.27 -7.33
N VAL A 236 7.32 -11.11 -6.69
CA VAL A 236 8.73 -10.78 -6.37
C VAL A 236 9.54 -10.65 -7.65
N ILE A 237 9.51 -11.66 -8.51
CA ILE A 237 10.23 -11.63 -9.78
C ILE A 237 9.58 -10.67 -10.77
N GLY A 238 8.25 -10.57 -10.75
CA GLY A 238 7.48 -9.65 -11.60
C GLY A 238 7.83 -8.19 -11.33
N THR A 239 8.04 -7.79 -10.08
CA THR A 239 8.50 -6.43 -9.75
C THR A 239 9.88 -6.12 -10.35
N LEU A 240 10.81 -7.07 -10.29
CA LEU A 240 12.13 -6.94 -10.93
C LEU A 240 11.99 -6.90 -12.46
N ALA A 241 11.18 -7.79 -13.03
CA ALA A 241 10.97 -7.90 -14.46
C ALA A 241 10.35 -6.62 -15.06
N VAL A 242 9.31 -6.05 -14.42
CA VAL A 242 8.70 -4.78 -14.83
C VAL A 242 9.73 -3.66 -14.81
N ARG A 243 10.50 -3.56 -13.73
CA ARG A 243 11.56 -2.56 -13.60
C ARG A 243 12.58 -2.66 -14.72
N LEU A 244 13.05 -3.86 -15.06
CA LEU A 244 14.02 -4.07 -16.14
C LEU A 244 13.42 -3.75 -17.51
N ALA A 245 12.18 -4.17 -17.77
CA ALA A 245 11.46 -3.89 -19.01
C ALA A 245 11.28 -2.38 -19.23
N LEU A 246 10.77 -1.66 -18.22
CA LEU A 246 10.59 -0.21 -18.29
C LEU A 246 11.93 0.52 -18.47
N SER A 247 12.98 0.09 -17.75
CA SER A 247 14.32 0.67 -17.89
C SER A 247 14.94 0.40 -19.26
N SER A 248 14.69 -0.76 -19.86
CA SER A 248 15.14 -1.07 -21.22
C SER A 248 14.53 -0.10 -22.22
N VAL A 249 13.20 0.06 -22.18
CA VAL A 249 12.49 0.98 -23.08
C VAL A 249 12.93 2.42 -22.84
N ALA A 250 13.15 2.82 -21.58
CA ALA A 250 13.64 4.16 -21.26
C ALA A 250 14.99 4.45 -21.94
N ARG A 251 15.93 3.50 -21.86
CA ARG A 251 17.22 3.59 -22.56
C ARG A 251 17.08 3.58 -24.08
N GLU A 252 16.22 2.73 -24.63
CA GLU A 252 15.96 2.64 -26.08
C GLU A 252 15.49 3.99 -26.66
N ILE A 253 14.64 4.73 -25.95
CA ILE A 253 14.10 6.01 -26.42
C ILE A 253 14.90 7.23 -25.95
N GLY A 254 15.96 7.02 -25.16
CA GLY A 254 16.85 8.06 -24.65
C GLY A 254 16.25 8.92 -23.54
N THR A 255 15.38 8.37 -22.68
CA THR A 255 14.87 9.05 -21.49
C THR A 255 15.46 8.46 -20.20
N GLY A 256 15.63 9.32 -19.20
CA GLY A 256 15.95 8.93 -17.83
C GLY A 256 14.73 8.79 -16.93
N LEU A 257 13.49 9.00 -17.42
CA LEU A 257 12.29 9.05 -16.58
C LEU A 257 11.31 7.91 -16.89
N VAL A 258 11.00 7.14 -15.85
CA VAL A 258 9.93 6.13 -15.83
C VAL A 258 8.90 6.53 -14.78
N ILE A 259 7.62 6.43 -15.13
CA ILE A 259 6.51 6.69 -14.21
C ILE A 259 5.67 5.42 -14.04
N THR A 260 5.36 5.05 -12.81
CA THR A 260 4.48 3.90 -12.52
C THR A 260 3.37 4.26 -11.55
N GLY A 261 2.30 3.44 -11.56
CA GLY A 261 1.10 3.65 -10.75
C GLY A 261 1.21 3.21 -9.28
N ILE A 262 2.40 3.30 -8.67
CA ILE A 262 2.60 2.99 -7.25
C ILE A 262 1.84 4.01 -6.38
N ASN A 263 0.89 3.53 -5.59
CA ASN A 263 -0.08 4.34 -4.85
C ASN A 263 0.32 4.55 -3.37
N LEU A 264 -0.57 5.17 -2.59
CA LEU A 264 -0.35 5.45 -1.15
C LEU A 264 -0.12 4.16 -0.34
N GLU A 265 -0.99 3.17 -0.50
CA GLU A 265 -0.92 1.91 0.25
C GLU A 265 0.33 1.09 -0.13
N ASP A 266 0.75 1.12 -1.39
CA ASP A 266 1.99 0.48 -1.84
C ASP A 266 3.22 1.08 -1.13
N ILE A 267 3.31 2.41 -1.07
CA ILE A 267 4.42 3.13 -0.42
C ILE A 267 4.42 2.91 1.09
N LEU A 268 3.25 2.96 1.72
CA LEU A 268 3.12 2.69 3.14
C LEU A 268 3.50 1.25 3.47
N ALA A 269 3.05 0.27 2.69
CA ALA A 269 3.40 -1.13 2.89
C ALA A 269 4.91 -1.37 2.74
N GLU A 270 5.55 -0.84 1.69
CA GLU A 270 7.02 -0.91 1.54
C GLU A 270 7.74 -0.24 2.71
N SER A 271 7.28 0.94 3.13
CA SER A 271 7.91 1.71 4.20
C SER A 271 7.78 1.04 5.57
N PHE A 272 6.60 0.50 5.90
CA PHE A 272 6.42 -0.26 7.14
C PHE A 272 7.29 -1.51 7.15
N TYR A 273 7.35 -2.24 6.04
CA TYR A 273 8.18 -3.44 5.94
C TYR A 273 9.66 -3.12 6.24
N ALA A 274 10.19 -2.06 5.65
CA ALA A 274 11.57 -1.62 5.89
C ALA A 274 11.78 -1.17 7.35
N VAL A 275 10.91 -0.30 7.88
CA VAL A 275 11.06 0.22 9.25
C VAL A 275 10.94 -0.86 10.31
N MET A 276 10.02 -1.83 10.16
CA MET A 276 9.89 -2.97 11.07
C MET A 276 11.14 -3.85 11.10
N ARG A 277 11.93 -3.85 10.02
CA ARG A 277 13.21 -4.56 9.93
C ARG A 277 14.41 -3.71 10.35
N GLY A 278 14.18 -2.45 10.74
CA GLY A 278 15.25 -1.49 11.06
C GLY A 278 16.07 -1.08 9.83
N GLU A 279 15.50 -1.19 8.64
CA GLU A 279 16.15 -0.86 7.38
C GLU A 279 15.85 0.58 6.95
N ASN A 280 16.75 1.16 6.14
CA ASN A 280 16.51 2.44 5.51
C ASN A 280 15.34 2.36 4.52
N LEU A 281 14.67 3.48 4.30
CA LEU A 281 13.58 3.58 3.34
C LEU A 281 14.10 3.77 1.92
N SER A 282 13.53 3.04 0.97
CA SER A 282 13.71 3.32 -0.46
C SER A 282 13.29 4.77 -0.77
N PRO A 283 14.04 5.53 -1.58
CA PRO A 283 13.62 6.86 -2.01
C PRO A 283 12.25 6.84 -2.71
N PHE A 284 11.42 7.84 -2.40
CA PHE A 284 10.14 8.10 -3.07
C PHE A 284 9.73 9.58 -2.89
N PRO A 285 8.88 10.14 -3.78
CA PRO A 285 8.27 9.50 -4.95
C PRO A 285 9.24 9.35 -6.12
N ARG A 286 10.44 9.92 -6.05
CA ARG A 286 11.50 9.73 -7.05
C ARG A 286 12.56 8.76 -6.54
N ARG A 287 12.85 7.73 -7.32
CA ARG A 287 13.78 6.65 -7.00
C ARG A 287 14.78 6.45 -8.14
N PRO A 288 16.02 6.93 -7.98
CA PRO A 288 17.10 6.63 -8.92
C PRO A 288 17.46 5.14 -8.81
N LEU A 289 17.46 4.44 -9.94
CA LEU A 289 17.78 3.01 -10.00
C LEU A 289 18.33 2.64 -11.37
N ASP A 290 19.50 2.00 -11.40
CA ASP A 290 20.11 1.48 -12.65
C ASP A 290 20.22 2.55 -13.78
N GLY A 291 20.48 3.81 -13.40
CA GLY A 291 20.61 4.94 -14.32
C GLY A 291 19.29 5.55 -14.81
N VAL A 292 18.16 5.15 -14.24
CA VAL A 292 16.82 5.65 -14.55
C VAL A 292 16.14 6.15 -13.27
N ASP A 293 15.44 7.27 -13.35
CA ASP A 293 14.58 7.77 -12.29
C ASP A 293 13.18 7.18 -12.42
N PHE A 294 12.77 6.40 -11.43
CA PHE A 294 11.40 5.98 -11.27
C PHE A 294 10.63 7.02 -10.46
N LEU A 295 9.50 7.50 -10.97
CA LEU A 295 8.63 8.45 -10.33
C LEU A 295 7.27 7.81 -10.01
N TYR A 296 6.73 8.10 -8.83
CA TYR A 296 5.47 7.57 -8.32
C TYR A 296 4.47 8.70 -8.03
N PRO A 297 3.81 9.30 -9.04
CA PRO A 297 2.91 10.43 -8.82
C PRO A 297 1.67 10.09 -8.00
N LEU A 298 1.30 8.81 -7.92
CA LEU A 298 0.14 8.34 -7.15
C LEU A 298 0.46 8.08 -5.68
N TYR A 299 1.68 8.35 -5.18
CA TYR A 299 2.10 8.02 -3.80
C TYR A 299 1.25 8.65 -2.69
N ARG A 300 0.39 9.62 -3.01
CA ARG A 300 -0.59 10.24 -2.09
C ARG A 300 -2.04 9.96 -2.48
N CYS A 301 -2.27 9.07 -3.43
CA CYS A 301 -3.60 8.70 -3.89
C CYS A 301 -4.02 7.40 -3.20
N PRO A 302 -5.05 7.42 -2.33
CA PRO A 302 -5.59 6.20 -1.76
C PRO A 302 -6.15 5.28 -2.84
N LYS A 303 -5.89 3.98 -2.69
CA LYS A 303 -6.34 2.94 -3.62
C LYS A 303 -7.85 2.97 -3.83
N ARG A 304 -8.61 3.24 -2.78
CA ARG A 304 -10.08 3.36 -2.84
C ARG A 304 -10.58 4.47 -3.76
N ILE A 305 -9.85 5.59 -3.83
CA ILE A 305 -10.17 6.70 -4.75
C ILE A 305 -9.75 6.34 -6.18
N LEU A 306 -8.60 5.69 -6.35
CA LEU A 306 -8.11 5.20 -7.65
C LEU A 306 -9.09 4.20 -8.29
N ASP A 307 -9.62 3.26 -7.51
CA ASP A 307 -10.64 2.33 -7.98
C ASP A 307 -11.91 3.05 -8.44
N GLY A 308 -12.28 4.14 -7.76
CA GLY A 308 -13.38 5.04 -8.14
C GLY A 308 -13.21 5.70 -9.51
N CYS A 309 -11.97 5.90 -9.98
CA CYS A 309 -11.69 6.43 -11.31
C CYS A 309 -12.06 5.47 -12.44
N TYR A 310 -11.91 4.15 -12.23
CA TYR A 310 -12.24 3.08 -13.18
C TYR A 310 -12.77 1.82 -12.48
N PRO A 311 -14.01 1.82 -11.95
CA PRO A 311 -14.51 0.70 -11.13
C PRO A 311 -14.56 -0.64 -11.88
N LYS A 312 -14.95 -0.61 -13.17
CA LYS A 312 -14.99 -1.81 -14.02
C LYS A 312 -13.61 -2.46 -14.16
N PHE A 313 -12.61 -1.69 -14.60
CA PHE A 313 -11.25 -2.20 -14.80
C PHE A 313 -10.60 -2.63 -13.49
N SER A 314 -10.91 -1.95 -12.39
CA SER A 314 -10.41 -2.32 -11.06
C SER A 314 -10.97 -3.68 -10.63
N LEU A 315 -12.29 -3.89 -10.75
CA LEU A 315 -12.93 -5.18 -10.46
C LEU A 315 -12.38 -6.31 -11.33
N GLU A 316 -12.31 -6.11 -12.64
CA GLU A 316 -11.77 -7.13 -13.56
C GLU A 316 -10.32 -7.48 -13.22
N ASN A 317 -9.48 -6.49 -12.91
CA ASN A 317 -8.10 -6.72 -12.46
C ASN A 317 -8.04 -7.52 -11.14
N TYR A 318 -8.97 -7.33 -10.19
CA TYR A 318 -9.01 -8.13 -8.96
C TYR A 318 -9.46 -9.58 -9.21
N LEU A 319 -10.39 -9.79 -10.14
CA LEU A 319 -10.86 -11.13 -10.50
C LEU A 319 -9.80 -11.94 -11.25
N ASP A 320 -8.87 -11.26 -11.95
CA ASP A 320 -7.81 -11.92 -12.71
C ASP A 320 -6.63 -12.37 -11.85
N ARG A 321 -6.36 -11.68 -10.73
CA ARG A 321 -5.17 -11.86 -9.89
C ARG A 321 -5.14 -13.19 -9.15
N TYR A 322 -3.98 -13.83 -9.15
CA TYR A 322 -3.73 -14.96 -8.25
C TYR A 322 -3.54 -14.51 -6.79
N PRO A 323 -3.95 -15.34 -5.80
CA PRO A 323 -3.66 -15.09 -4.40
C PRO A 323 -2.15 -15.00 -4.14
N SER A 324 -1.77 -14.10 -3.22
CA SER A 324 -0.41 -13.97 -2.72
C SER A 324 -0.33 -14.58 -1.31
N GLU A 325 0.65 -15.45 -1.07
CA GLU A 325 0.85 -16.18 0.19
C GLU A 325 2.00 -15.59 1.02
N LEU A 326 2.62 -14.50 0.55
CA LEU A 326 3.68 -13.81 1.26
C LEU A 326 3.15 -13.08 2.51
N TYR A 327 3.24 -13.75 3.67
CA TYR A 327 2.78 -13.24 4.97
C TYR A 327 3.19 -11.77 5.23
N TRP A 328 4.47 -11.45 5.06
CA TRP A 328 4.98 -10.10 5.36
C TRP A 328 4.47 -9.03 4.40
N ARG A 329 4.19 -9.41 3.14
CA ARG A 329 3.53 -8.52 2.19
C ARG A 329 2.10 -8.25 2.66
N ALA A 330 1.34 -9.32 2.94
CA ALA A 330 -0.04 -9.22 3.42
C ALA A 330 -0.14 -8.39 4.71
N MET A 331 0.75 -8.63 5.67
CA MET A 331 0.80 -7.90 6.94
C MET A 331 1.10 -6.41 6.75
N SER A 332 2.02 -6.07 5.84
CA SER A 332 2.37 -4.67 5.57
C SER A 332 1.23 -3.91 4.87
N TYR A 333 0.53 -4.52 3.91
CA TYR A 333 -0.66 -3.93 3.30
C TYR A 333 -1.82 -3.83 4.29
N TYR A 334 -2.03 -4.84 5.13
CA TYR A 334 -3.04 -4.81 6.18
C TYR A 334 -2.79 -3.63 7.13
N LEU A 335 -1.55 -3.40 7.55
CA LEU A 335 -1.18 -2.25 8.36
C LEU A 335 -1.43 -0.92 7.63
N ALA A 336 -0.98 -0.81 6.37
CA ALA A 336 -1.20 0.40 5.55
C ALA A 336 -2.70 0.76 5.44
N GLN A 337 -3.55 -0.23 5.22
CA GLN A 337 -5.01 -0.05 5.12
C GLN A 337 -5.68 0.20 6.48
N SER A 338 -5.16 -0.35 7.56
CA SER A 338 -5.76 -0.22 8.90
C SER A 338 -5.54 1.15 9.54
N ILE A 339 -4.54 1.90 9.08
CA ILE A 339 -4.22 3.21 9.66
C ILE A 339 -5.33 4.22 9.35
N SER A 340 -5.76 4.32 8.10
CA SER A 340 -6.80 5.28 7.70
C SER A 340 -8.18 4.96 8.30
N THR A 341 -8.44 3.70 8.66
CA THR A 341 -9.68 3.30 9.33
C THR A 341 -9.66 3.63 10.82
N THR A 342 -8.50 3.48 11.48
CA THR A 342 -8.37 3.73 12.92
C THR A 342 -8.15 5.21 13.22
N LEU A 343 -7.30 5.86 12.42
CA LEU A 343 -6.86 7.24 12.57
C LEU A 343 -6.78 7.88 11.17
N ALA A 344 -7.94 8.16 10.59
CA ALA A 344 -8.04 8.85 9.29
C ALA A 344 -7.07 10.03 9.22
N GLY A 345 -6.43 10.24 8.06
CA GLY A 345 -5.44 11.29 7.85
C GLY A 345 -4.02 10.95 8.31
N ALA A 346 -3.84 10.01 9.25
CA ALA A 346 -2.51 9.66 9.76
C ALA A 346 -1.64 9.02 8.67
N GLU A 347 -2.25 8.34 7.69
CA GLU A 347 -1.59 7.80 6.50
C GLU A 347 -0.85 8.88 5.69
N PHE A 348 -1.41 10.10 5.60
CA PHE A 348 -0.76 11.22 4.90
C PHE A 348 0.38 11.82 5.72
N MET A 349 0.23 11.89 7.05
CA MET A 349 1.33 12.32 7.93
C MET A 349 2.49 11.32 7.87
N LEU A 350 2.19 10.03 7.83
CA LEU A 350 3.18 8.96 7.75
C LEU A 350 3.89 8.95 6.40
N VAL A 351 3.18 9.10 5.27
CA VAL A 351 3.83 9.16 3.96
C VAL A 351 4.75 10.38 3.85
N ASP A 352 4.38 11.52 4.41
CA ASP A 352 5.25 12.71 4.48
C ASP A 352 6.46 12.51 5.39
N GLY A 353 6.26 11.87 6.55
CA GLY A 353 7.34 11.50 7.46
C GLY A 353 8.34 10.54 6.80
N PHE A 354 7.84 9.51 6.15
CA PHE A 354 8.63 8.53 5.41
C PHE A 354 9.35 9.13 4.20
N GLN A 355 8.74 10.07 3.47
CA GLN A 355 9.40 10.82 2.39
C GLN A 355 10.61 11.59 2.94
N ASN A 356 10.43 12.29 4.07
CA ASN A 356 11.50 13.04 4.69
C ASN A 356 12.63 12.14 5.22
N LEU A 357 12.28 10.96 5.77
CA LEU A 357 13.27 9.99 6.24
C LEU A 357 14.05 9.36 5.09
N SER A 358 13.38 8.95 4.01
CA SER A 358 14.03 8.40 2.82
C SER A 358 14.93 9.42 2.12
N ALA A 359 14.59 10.72 2.16
CA ALA A 359 15.45 11.79 1.66
C ALA A 359 16.71 12.01 2.52
N LYS A 360 16.63 11.82 3.85
CA LYS A 360 17.76 12.04 4.78
C LYS A 360 18.73 10.86 4.82
N ASN A 361 18.22 9.64 4.80
CA ASN A 361 19.03 8.42 4.89
C ASN A 361 18.44 7.35 3.94
N PRO A 362 18.64 7.51 2.62
CA PRO A 362 18.03 6.63 1.63
C PRO A 362 18.61 5.22 1.72
N ALA A 363 17.77 4.21 1.45
CA ALA A 363 18.28 2.91 1.03
C ALA A 363 18.92 3.07 -0.34
N VAL A 364 20.23 2.81 -0.43
CA VAL A 364 20.99 2.86 -1.68
C VAL A 364 21.22 1.43 -2.15
N PRO A 365 20.62 1.03 -3.27
CA PRO A 365 20.82 -0.31 -3.80
C PRO A 365 22.22 -0.42 -4.44
N GLU A 366 22.79 -1.62 -4.40
CA GLU A 366 24.09 -1.93 -4.98
C GLU A 366 23.88 -2.65 -6.32
N TYR A 367 24.61 -2.23 -7.36
CA TYR A 367 24.60 -2.93 -8.65
C TYR A 367 25.50 -4.15 -8.61
N TYR A 368 24.93 -5.33 -8.86
CA TYR A 368 25.68 -6.57 -8.89
C TYR A 368 25.92 -6.98 -10.35
N ASP A 369 27.13 -6.75 -10.87
CA ASP A 369 27.50 -7.08 -12.26
C ASP A 369 27.17 -8.53 -12.64
N ILE A 370 27.36 -9.46 -11.70
CA ILE A 370 27.08 -10.88 -11.90
C ILE A 370 25.59 -11.21 -12.03
N LEU A 371 24.71 -10.35 -11.50
CA LEU A 371 23.26 -10.48 -11.59
C LEU A 371 22.67 -9.62 -12.71
N GLY A 372 23.38 -8.54 -13.11
CA GLY A 372 22.95 -7.60 -14.13
C GLY A 372 21.95 -6.53 -13.66
N PHE A 373 21.72 -6.43 -12.35
CA PHE A 373 20.73 -5.51 -11.78
C PHE A 373 21.10 -5.06 -10.36
N SER A 374 20.55 -3.92 -9.92
CA SER A 374 20.68 -3.47 -8.54
C SER A 374 19.77 -4.21 -7.56
N ALA A 375 20.28 -4.51 -6.36
CA ALA A 375 19.56 -5.15 -5.27
C ALA A 375 19.97 -4.54 -3.91
N LYS A 376 19.41 -5.06 -2.80
CA LYS A 376 19.83 -4.64 -1.45
C LYS A 376 21.35 -4.82 -1.29
N PRO A 377 22.06 -3.90 -0.61
CA PRO A 377 23.48 -4.06 -0.35
C PRO A 377 23.76 -5.26 0.56
N GLY A 378 24.96 -5.83 0.46
CA GLY A 378 25.41 -6.89 1.36
C GLY A 378 24.76 -8.25 1.14
N LEU A 379 24.38 -8.59 -0.11
CA LEU A 379 23.98 -9.95 -0.45
C LEU A 379 25.11 -10.94 -0.13
N THR A 380 24.76 -12.03 0.54
CA THR A 380 25.70 -13.12 0.81
C THR A 380 26.09 -13.84 -0.48
N ALA A 381 27.26 -14.49 -0.50
CA ALA A 381 27.68 -15.31 -1.64
C ALA A 381 26.66 -16.42 -1.98
N ALA A 382 25.99 -16.97 -0.96
CA ALA A 382 24.94 -17.97 -1.14
C ALA A 382 23.68 -17.38 -1.82
N GLU A 383 23.24 -16.17 -1.42
CA GLU A 383 22.14 -15.46 -2.08
C GLU A 383 22.48 -15.14 -3.54
N ILE A 384 23.68 -14.62 -3.81
CA ILE A 384 24.15 -14.33 -5.17
C ILE A 384 24.19 -15.61 -6.01
N GLN A 385 24.73 -16.71 -5.47
CA GLN A 385 24.80 -17.99 -6.18
C GLN A 385 23.40 -18.55 -6.48
N LYS A 386 22.45 -18.43 -5.54
CA LYS A 386 21.07 -18.87 -5.74
C LYS A 386 20.38 -18.08 -6.85
N TRP A 387 20.53 -16.76 -6.85
CA TRP A 387 20.05 -15.91 -7.94
C TRP A 387 20.68 -16.28 -9.27
N ARG A 388 22.01 -16.38 -9.32
CA ARG A 388 22.72 -16.75 -10.55
C ARG A 388 22.28 -18.12 -11.09
N ALA A 389 22.05 -19.10 -10.22
CA ALA A 389 21.57 -20.41 -10.60
C ALA A 389 20.18 -20.37 -11.24
N TYR A 390 19.27 -19.56 -10.67
CA TYR A 390 18.02 -19.24 -11.32
C TYR A 390 18.28 -18.59 -12.67
N LEU A 391 18.91 -17.40 -12.73
CA LEU A 391 19.08 -16.62 -13.98
C LEU A 391 19.74 -17.42 -15.11
N THR A 392 20.69 -18.32 -14.81
CA THR A 392 21.38 -19.13 -15.82
C THR A 392 20.73 -20.49 -16.11
N GLY A 393 19.68 -20.87 -15.39
CA GLY A 393 19.04 -22.18 -15.47
C GLY A 393 19.93 -23.35 -15.02
N LYS A 394 21.08 -23.08 -14.36
CA LYS A 394 21.99 -24.10 -13.85
C LYS A 394 21.70 -24.32 -12.37
N ALA A 395 21.19 -25.50 -12.00
CA ALA A 395 20.97 -25.86 -10.60
C ALA A 395 22.25 -25.62 -9.77
N VAL A 396 22.10 -25.00 -8.59
CA VAL A 396 23.19 -24.93 -7.59
C VAL A 396 23.57 -26.37 -7.29
N GLY A 397 24.82 -26.77 -7.57
CA GLY A 397 25.28 -28.14 -7.39
C GLY A 397 24.99 -28.65 -5.99
N GLY A 398 23.89 -29.39 -5.84
CA GLY A 398 23.58 -30.14 -4.65
C GLY A 398 24.59 -31.26 -4.53
N LYS A 399 25.32 -31.29 -3.42
CA LYS A 399 26.03 -32.50 -3.00
C LYS A 399 25.01 -33.64 -3.01
N LYS A 400 25.24 -34.62 -3.86
CA LYS A 400 24.63 -35.96 -3.73
C LYS A 400 25.17 -36.63 -2.48
#